data_AF-A0A1I7FMD6-F1
#
_entry.id   AF-A0A1I7FMD6-F1
#
_cell.length_a   1.000
_cell.length_b   1.000
_cell.length_c   1.000
_cell.angle_alpha   90.00
_cell.angle_beta   90.00
_cell.angle_gamma   90.00
#
_symmetry.space_group_name_H-M   'P 1'
#
loop_
_entity.id
_entity.type
_entity.pdbx_description
1 polymer ?
#
loop_
_entity_poly.entity_id
_entity_poly.type
_entity_poly.pdbx_seq_one_letter_code
_entity_poly.pdbx_strand_id
1 'polypeptide(L)'
;MNIDGLSNGIVLDHIKAGKGMKIYELLGLDKLTCTVAIIQNATSSKLGRKDIIKIDSIIDLDLDVLGYVDSNVTIDIIRDGKVAEKQRCSLPERLTNVIRCHNPRCITTAEPSLPQEFRLVNRDQRIYRCCYCDTEYKEK
;
A
#
# COMPACT_ATOMS: atom_id res chain seq x y z
N MET A 1 -12.96 -17.09 -13.12
CA MET A 1 -13.62 -16.27 -12.08
C MET A 1 -13.84 -14.90 -12.69
N ASN A 2 -15.09 -14.44 -12.73
CA ASN A 2 -15.43 -13.10 -13.20
C ASN A 2 -15.93 -12.30 -12.00
N ILE A 3 -15.44 -11.07 -11.87
CA ILE A 3 -15.91 -10.08 -10.89
C ILE A 3 -16.21 -8.83 -11.68
N ASP A 4 -17.36 -8.24 -11.41
CA ASP A 4 -17.88 -7.11 -12.17
C ASP A 4 -16.87 -5.95 -12.28
N GLY A 5 -16.96 -5.24 -13.40
CA GLY A 5 -16.23 -4.00 -13.61
C GLY A 5 -16.74 -2.92 -12.67
N LEU A 6 -15.94 -1.87 -12.48
CA LEU A 6 -16.38 -0.67 -11.79
C LEU A 6 -16.95 0.32 -12.81
N SER A 7 -18.01 1.04 -12.45
CA SER A 7 -18.47 2.18 -13.24
C SER A 7 -17.60 3.41 -12.93
N ASN A 8 -17.40 3.71 -11.65
CA ASN A 8 -16.52 4.79 -11.19
C ASN A 8 -15.78 4.32 -9.94
N GLY A 9 -14.45 4.38 -9.93
CA GLY A 9 -13.68 3.91 -8.78
C GLY A 9 -12.21 3.71 -9.07
N ILE A 10 -11.56 2.86 -8.26
CA ILE A 10 -10.12 2.61 -8.36
C ILE A 10 -9.85 1.11 -8.41
N VAL A 11 -8.95 0.69 -9.29
CA VAL A 11 -8.41 -0.67 -9.33
C VAL A 11 -6.92 -0.63 -9.01
N LEU A 12 -6.54 -1.30 -7.93
CA LEU A 12 -5.16 -1.61 -7.59
C LEU A 12 -4.82 -2.97 -8.20
N ASP A 13 -4.05 -2.98 -9.27
CA ASP A 13 -3.65 -4.18 -9.99
C ASP A 13 -2.14 -4.45 -9.87
N HIS A 14 -1.73 -5.67 -10.21
CA HIS A 14 -0.34 -6.12 -10.17
C HIS A 14 0.29 -6.08 -8.77
N ILE A 15 -0.53 -6.19 -7.72
CA ILE A 15 -0.04 -6.43 -6.37
C ILE A 15 0.59 -7.83 -6.36
N LYS A 16 1.80 -7.97 -5.83
CA LYS A 16 2.45 -9.27 -5.64
C LYS A 16 1.55 -10.15 -4.77
N ALA A 17 1.38 -11.40 -5.19
CA ALA A 17 0.53 -12.35 -4.50
C ALA A 17 0.85 -12.45 -3.01
N GLY A 18 -0.19 -12.42 -2.17
CA GLY A 18 -0.11 -12.46 -0.71
C GLY A 18 0.04 -11.10 -0.05
N LYS A 19 0.17 -10.00 -0.79
CA LYS A 19 0.28 -8.64 -0.22
C LYS A 19 -1.02 -7.84 -0.21
N GLY A 20 -2.08 -8.31 -0.88
CA GLY A 20 -3.34 -7.58 -1.00
C GLY A 20 -3.97 -7.22 0.36
N MET A 21 -3.98 -8.16 1.32
CA MET A 21 -4.54 -7.90 2.65
C MET A 21 -3.76 -6.85 3.44
N LYS A 22 -2.42 -6.85 3.35
CA LYS A 22 -1.58 -5.84 3.99
C LYS A 22 -1.89 -4.43 3.45
N ILE A 23 -2.12 -4.31 2.14
CA ILE A 23 -2.54 -3.05 1.51
C ILE A 23 -3.94 -2.64 2.01
N TYR A 24 -4.88 -3.59 2.03
CA TYR A 24 -6.26 -3.36 2.47
C TYR A 24 -6.31 -2.79 3.90
N GLU A 25 -5.56 -3.38 4.83
CA GLU A 25 -5.46 -2.95 6.22
C GLU A 25 -4.78 -1.58 6.38
N LEU A 26 -3.62 -1.38 5.73
CA LEU A 26 -2.85 -0.14 5.87
C LEU A 26 -3.55 1.07 5.24
N LEU A 27 -4.31 0.87 4.17
CA LEU A 27 -5.16 1.91 3.58
C LEU A 27 -6.49 2.11 4.32
N GLY A 28 -6.80 1.29 5.33
CA GLY A 28 -8.04 1.37 6.10
C GLY A 28 -9.28 1.15 5.23
N LEU A 29 -9.21 0.27 4.23
CA LEU A 29 -10.30 0.05 3.29
C LEU A 29 -11.53 -0.62 3.93
N ASP A 30 -11.36 -1.24 5.10
CA ASP A 30 -12.42 -1.78 5.94
C ASP A 30 -13.35 -0.69 6.52
N LYS A 31 -12.86 0.55 6.59
CA LYS A 31 -13.59 1.68 7.17
C LYS A 31 -14.43 2.45 6.13
N LEU A 32 -14.31 2.08 4.86
CA LEU A 32 -15.06 2.71 3.78
C LEU A 32 -16.51 2.21 3.78
N THR A 33 -17.42 3.09 3.37
CA THR A 33 -18.83 2.74 3.18
C THR A 33 -19.14 2.21 1.78
N CYS A 34 -18.20 2.36 0.84
CA CYS A 34 -18.34 1.85 -0.52
C CYS A 34 -17.95 0.36 -0.61
N THR A 35 -18.31 -0.27 -1.73
CA THR A 35 -17.94 -1.67 -1.96
C THR A 35 -16.45 -1.79 -2.26
N VAL A 36 -15.79 -2.74 -1.59
CA VAL A 36 -14.40 -3.09 -1.85
C VAL A 36 -14.32 -4.59 -2.12
N ALA A 37 -13.71 -4.98 -3.23
CA ALA A 37 -13.48 -6.37 -3.58
C ALA A 37 -11.98 -6.66 -3.62
N ILE A 38 -11.55 -7.72 -2.93
CA ILE A 38 -10.19 -8.24 -2.98
C ILE A 38 -10.16 -9.58 -3.71
N ILE A 39 -9.21 -9.73 -4.63
CA ILE A 39 -8.91 -10.99 -5.31
C ILE A 39 -7.49 -11.36 -4.97
N GLN A 40 -7.29 -12.53 -4.37
CA GLN A 40 -5.96 -13.03 -4.02
C GLN A 40 -5.54 -14.18 -4.93
N ASN A 41 -4.23 -14.27 -5.20
CA ASN A 41 -3.63 -15.35 -6.01
C ASN A 41 -4.26 -15.52 -7.42
N ALA A 42 -4.78 -14.43 -8.00
CA ALA A 42 -5.24 -14.40 -9.38
C ALA A 42 -4.10 -14.75 -10.34
N THR A 43 -4.41 -15.46 -11.42
CA THR A 43 -3.44 -15.76 -12.47
C THR A 43 -2.94 -14.46 -13.11
N SER A 44 -1.62 -14.35 -13.31
CA SER A 44 -0.99 -13.19 -13.92
C SER A 44 0.03 -13.64 -14.96
N SER A 45 -0.07 -13.13 -16.19
CA SER A 45 0.96 -13.36 -17.22
C SER A 45 2.31 -12.73 -16.85
N LYS A 46 2.28 -11.59 -16.15
CA LYS A 46 3.48 -10.83 -15.78
C LYS A 46 4.15 -11.32 -14.50
N LEU A 47 3.36 -11.74 -13.50
CA LEU A 47 3.85 -12.09 -12.15
C LEU A 47 3.67 -13.57 -11.81
N GLY A 48 3.07 -14.38 -12.69
CA GLY A 48 2.59 -15.73 -12.39
C GLY A 48 1.32 -15.71 -11.54
N ARG A 49 1.40 -15.09 -10.35
CA ARG A 49 0.28 -14.83 -9.42
C ARG A 49 0.26 -13.38 -8.98
N LYS A 50 -0.92 -12.81 -8.81
CA LYS A 50 -1.12 -11.44 -8.30
C LYS A 50 -2.34 -11.33 -7.39
N ASP A 51 -2.36 -10.29 -6.58
CA ASP A 51 -3.56 -9.83 -5.90
C ASP A 51 -4.11 -8.58 -6.64
N ILE A 52 -5.39 -8.32 -6.47
CA ILE A 52 -6.11 -7.18 -7.06
C ILE A 52 -7.07 -6.62 -5.99
N ILE A 53 -7.18 -5.30 -5.88
CA ILE A 53 -8.21 -4.64 -5.07
C ILE A 53 -9.01 -3.72 -5.97
N LYS A 54 -10.34 -3.81 -5.90
CA LYS A 54 -11.28 -2.90 -6.57
C LYS A 54 -12.03 -2.10 -5.51
N ILE A 55 -12.11 -0.79 -5.67
CA ILE A 55 -12.78 0.15 -4.76
C ILE A 55 -13.83 0.90 -5.58
N ASP A 56 -15.10 0.75 -5.23
CA ASP A 56 -16.25 1.35 -5.94
C ASP A 56 -16.49 2.83 -5.53
N SER A 57 -15.40 3.57 -5.40
CA SER A 57 -15.41 5.01 -5.17
C SER A 57 -14.04 5.59 -5.53
N ILE A 58 -14.02 6.86 -5.94
CA ILE A 58 -12.77 7.61 -6.10
C ILE A 58 -12.44 8.20 -4.73
N ILE A 59 -11.36 7.71 -4.13
CA ILE A 59 -10.85 8.14 -2.84
C ILE A 59 -9.41 8.59 -2.97
N ASP A 60 -8.95 9.40 -2.02
CA ASP A 60 -7.53 9.68 -1.89
C ASP A 60 -6.82 8.44 -1.34
N LEU A 61 -5.81 7.99 -2.07
CA LEU A 61 -4.99 6.85 -1.68
C LEU A 61 -3.63 7.31 -1.18
N ASP A 62 -3.17 6.70 -0.09
CA ASP A 62 -1.80 6.86 0.37
C ASP A 62 -0.86 6.06 -0.55
N LEU A 63 -0.21 6.78 -1.46
CA LEU A 63 0.76 6.21 -2.41
C LEU A 63 2.04 5.73 -1.72
N ASP A 64 2.37 6.26 -0.55
CA ASP A 64 3.55 5.85 0.21
C ASP A 64 3.32 4.46 0.81
N VAL A 65 2.12 4.20 1.35
CA VAL A 65 1.70 2.85 1.77
C VAL A 65 1.84 1.86 0.60
N LEU A 66 1.28 2.20 -0.56
CA LEU A 66 1.32 1.32 -1.73
C LEU A 66 2.74 1.08 -2.21
N GLY A 67 3.54 2.14 -2.34
CA GLY A 67 4.92 2.07 -2.79
C GLY A 67 5.84 1.29 -1.86
N TYR A 68 5.61 1.40 -0.55
CA TYR A 68 6.33 0.64 0.45
C TYR A 68 6.00 -0.85 0.42
N VAL A 69 4.70 -1.18 0.43
CA VAL A 69 4.26 -2.58 0.45
C VAL A 69 4.62 -3.25 -0.86
N ASP A 70 4.31 -2.64 -2.00
CA ASP A 70 4.68 -3.14 -3.31
C ASP A 70 4.75 -2.06 -4.40
N SER A 71 5.99 -1.74 -4.78
CA SER A 71 6.28 -0.83 -5.89
C SER A 71 5.82 -1.31 -7.28
N ASN A 72 5.32 -2.53 -7.43
CA ASN A 72 4.77 -3.03 -8.70
C ASN A 72 3.29 -2.67 -8.93
N VAL A 73 2.62 -2.15 -7.89
CA VAL A 73 1.20 -1.82 -7.97
C VAL A 73 0.95 -0.77 -9.04
N THR A 74 -0.06 -1.06 -9.87
CA THR A 74 -0.61 -0.13 -10.84
C THR A 74 -1.97 0.32 -10.33
N ILE A 75 -2.20 1.63 -10.36
CA ILE A 75 -3.44 2.26 -9.93
C ILE A 75 -4.16 2.69 -11.19
N ASP A 76 -5.32 2.07 -11.46
CA ASP A 76 -6.18 2.44 -12.57
C ASP A 76 -7.40 3.18 -12.01
N ILE A 77 -7.57 4.45 -12.38
CA ILE A 77 -8.76 5.24 -12.04
C ILE A 77 -9.81 4.97 -13.12
N ILE A 78 -10.96 4.47 -12.70
CA ILE A 78 -12.07 4.12 -13.58
C ILE A 78 -13.11 5.23 -13.56
N ARG A 79 -13.50 5.71 -14.74
CA ARG A 79 -14.64 6.61 -14.95
C ARG A 79 -15.47 6.13 -16.13
N ASP A 80 -16.78 6.08 -15.97
CA ASP A 80 -17.73 5.58 -16.96
C ASP A 80 -17.36 4.18 -17.52
N GLY A 81 -16.89 3.30 -16.64
CA GLY A 81 -16.50 1.92 -16.99
C GLY A 81 -15.17 1.80 -17.75
N LYS A 82 -14.42 2.89 -17.90
CA LYS A 82 -13.15 2.93 -18.64
C LYS A 82 -12.01 3.46 -17.78
N VAL A 83 -10.79 3.04 -18.09
CA VAL A 83 -9.59 3.57 -17.43
C VAL A 83 -9.37 5.01 -17.91
N ALA A 84 -9.60 5.97 -17.03
CA ALA A 84 -9.37 7.38 -17.28
C ALA A 84 -7.91 7.78 -17.01
N GLU A 85 -7.28 7.15 -16.01
CA GLU A 85 -5.90 7.44 -15.61
C GLU A 85 -5.20 6.17 -15.12
N LYS A 86 -3.89 6.10 -15.36
CA LYS A 86 -3.00 5.07 -14.81
C LYS A 86 -1.84 5.69 -14.07
N GLN A 87 -1.62 5.28 -12.83
CA GLN A 87 -0.48 5.69 -12.02
C GLN A 87 0.33 4.47 -11.59
N ARG A 88 1.62 4.68 -11.34
CA ARG A 88 2.52 3.66 -10.77
C ARG A 88 3.06 4.15 -9.45
N CYS A 89 3.18 3.23 -8.51
CA CYS A 89 3.79 3.52 -7.23
C CYS A 89 5.32 3.52 -7.35
N SER A 90 5.98 4.34 -6.55
CA SER A 90 7.44 4.33 -6.40
C SER A 90 7.78 4.07 -4.94
N LEU A 91 8.98 3.57 -4.66
CA LEU A 91 9.43 3.43 -3.28
C LEU A 91 9.52 4.82 -2.63
N PRO A 92 8.76 5.10 -1.56
CA PRO A 92 8.66 6.45 -1.01
C PRO A 92 9.89 6.82 -0.18
N GLU A 93 10.25 8.09 -0.17
CA GLU A 93 11.41 8.58 0.60
C GLU A 93 11.13 8.70 2.10
N ARG A 94 9.85 8.86 2.46
CA ARG A 94 9.39 8.95 3.84
C ARG A 94 8.18 8.04 4.04
N LEU A 95 8.00 7.59 5.27
CA LEU A 95 6.82 6.84 5.70
C LEU A 95 6.31 7.46 6.98
N THR A 96 4.99 7.62 7.06
CA THR A 96 4.30 8.09 8.27
C THR A 96 3.23 7.08 8.61
N ASN A 97 3.33 6.44 9.78
CA ASN A 97 2.36 5.45 10.27
C ASN A 97 2.19 4.18 9.41
N VAL A 98 3.09 3.93 8.46
CA VAL A 98 3.10 2.70 7.63
C VAL A 98 3.80 1.53 8.33
N ILE A 99 4.85 1.84 9.09
CA ILE A 99 5.66 0.89 9.86
C ILE A 99 5.93 1.45 11.24
N ARG A 100 6.29 0.57 12.19
CA ARG A 100 6.49 0.92 13.60
C ARG A 100 7.94 0.73 14.03
N CYS A 101 8.45 1.64 14.86
CA CYS A 101 9.76 1.49 15.48
C CYS A 101 9.74 0.38 16.53
N HIS A 102 10.71 -0.52 16.46
CA HIS A 102 10.86 -1.62 17.43
C HIS A 102 11.99 -1.37 18.44
N ASN A 103 12.66 -0.21 18.38
CA ASN A 103 13.66 0.15 19.38
C ASN A 103 12.94 0.47 20.70
N PRO A 104 13.16 -0.30 21.78
CA PRO A 104 12.50 -0.06 23.06
C PRO A 104 12.89 1.27 23.70
N ARG A 105 13.99 1.89 23.25
CA ARG A 105 14.46 3.21 23.72
C ARG A 105 13.97 4.37 22.85
N CYS A 106 13.19 4.12 21.80
CA CYS A 106 12.66 5.18 20.95
C CYS A 106 11.52 5.91 21.65
N ILE A 107 11.46 7.23 21.51
CA ILE A 107 10.38 8.06 22.06
C ILE A 107 9.00 7.63 21.55
N THR A 108 8.91 7.18 20.29
CA THR A 108 7.64 6.70 19.69
C THR A 108 7.19 5.34 20.21
N THR A 109 8.04 4.64 20.98
CA THR A 109 7.65 3.43 21.72
C THR A 109 7.05 3.80 23.07
N ALA A 110 7.57 4.85 23.73
CA ALA A 110 7.10 5.34 25.02
C ALA A 110 5.84 6.20 24.90
N GLU A 111 5.71 6.97 23.82
CA GLU A 111 4.61 7.91 23.56
C GLU A 111 3.85 7.49 22.28
N PRO A 112 2.78 6.66 22.39
CA PRO A 112 2.06 6.12 21.23
C PRO A 112 1.31 7.16 20.39
N SER A 113 1.12 8.37 20.92
CA SER A 113 0.50 9.49 20.21
C SER A 113 1.41 10.11 19.15
N LEU A 114 2.73 9.86 19.22
CA LEU A 114 3.68 10.34 18.23
C LEU A 114 3.57 9.53 16.93
N PRO A 115 3.62 10.19 15.76
CA PRO A 115 3.61 9.48 14.49
C PRO A 115 4.85 8.60 14.34
N GLN A 116 4.68 7.47 13.66
CA GLN A 116 5.80 6.61 13.31
C GLN A 116 6.42 7.11 12.01
N GLU A 117 7.51 7.87 12.12
CA GLU A 117 8.18 8.47 10.96
C GLU A 117 9.49 7.74 10.62
N PHE A 118 9.64 7.42 9.34
CA PHE A 118 10.83 6.78 8.79
C PHE A 118 11.28 7.46 7.50
N ARG A 119 12.58 7.41 7.24
CA ARG A 119 13.19 7.89 5.99
C ARG A 119 13.95 6.79 5.29
N LEU A 120 13.84 6.73 3.98
CA LEU A 120 14.61 5.83 3.13
C LEU A 120 16.07 6.28 3.12
N VAL A 121 16.98 5.40 3.54
CA VAL A 121 18.42 5.67 3.54
C VAL A 121 19.20 4.84 2.53
N ASN A 122 18.61 3.76 2.02
CA ASN A 122 19.15 2.98 0.90
C ASN A 122 18.00 2.43 0.05
N ARG A 123 17.89 2.90 -1.19
CA ARG A 123 16.82 2.51 -2.13
C ARG A 123 16.97 1.08 -2.64
N ASP A 124 18.20 0.66 -2.95
CA ASP A 124 18.47 -0.67 -3.51
C ASP A 124 18.20 -1.78 -2.50
N GLN A 125 18.59 -1.55 -1.25
CA GLN A 125 18.36 -2.48 -0.14
C GLN A 125 17.03 -2.23 0.60
N ARG A 126 16.26 -1.20 0.20
CA ARG A 126 14.99 -0.78 0.83
C ARG A 126 15.11 -0.53 2.33
N ILE A 127 16.22 0.09 2.76
CA ILE A 127 16.51 0.34 4.16
C ILE A 127 15.86 1.65 4.60
N TYR A 128 15.02 1.57 5.62
CA TYR A 128 14.42 2.72 6.29
C TYR A 128 15.01 2.90 7.69
N ARG A 129 15.20 4.14 8.12
CA ARG A 129 15.60 4.49 9.48
C ARG A 129 14.56 5.37 10.15
N CYS A 130 14.31 5.11 11.43
CA CYS A 130 13.42 5.93 12.24
C CYS A 130 13.92 7.37 12.31
N CYS A 131 13.04 8.35 12.09
CA CYS A 131 13.40 9.77 12.16
C CYS A 131 13.74 10.23 13.58
N TYR A 132 13.34 9.48 14.62
CA TYR A 132 13.55 9.84 16.02
C TYR A 132 14.83 9.26 16.62
N CYS A 133 15.07 7.96 16.45
CA CYS A 133 16.19 7.25 17.10
C CYS A 133 17.26 6.73 16.13
N ASP A 134 17.12 7.05 14.83
CA ASP A 134 17.98 6.59 13.74
C ASP A 134 18.16 5.08 13.59
N THR A 135 17.39 4.28 14.32
CA THR A 135 17.46 2.83 14.25
C THR A 135 16.91 2.35 12.92
N GLU A 136 17.64 1.45 12.28
CA GLU A 136 17.21 0.73 11.08
C GLU A 136 15.96 -0.10 11.36
N TYR A 137 14.96 0.04 10.50
CA TYR A 137 13.75 -0.79 10.56
C TYR A 137 14.07 -2.21 10.09
N LYS A 138 13.60 -3.19 10.86
CA LYS A 138 13.61 -4.60 10.49
C LYS A 138 12.20 -5.16 10.65
N GLU A 139 11.71 -5.81 9.60
CA GLU A 139 10.45 -6.55 9.62
C GLU A 139 10.60 -7.71 10.62
N LYS A 140 9.55 -7.95 11.42
CA LYS A 140 9.53 -9.02 12.43
C LYS A 140 9.04 -10.32 11.82
#